data_AF-A0A965FX82-F1
#
_entry.id   AF-A0A965FX82-F1
#
_cell.length_a   1.000
_cell.length_b   1.000
_cell.length_c   1.000
_cell.angle_alpha   90.00
_cell.angle_beta   90.00
_cell.angle_gamma   90.00
#
_symmetry.space_group_name_H-M   'P 1'
#
loop_
_entity.id
_entity.type
_entity.pdbx_description
1 polymer ?
#
loop_
_entity_poly.entity_id
_entity_poly.type
_entity_poly.pdbx_seq_one_letter_code
_entity_poly.pdbx_strand_id
1 'polypeptide(L)' 'MSLNFPVSLVIPILNEAESLPELLQALKAQSHRPDEIIFSDAGSIDGS' A
#
# COMPACT_ATOMS: atom_id res chain seq x y z
N MET A 1 -0.35 -22.71 17.91
CA MET A 1 -1.34 -21.89 17.18
C MET A 1 -0.76 -20.48 17.09
N SER A 2 -0.59 -19.95 15.88
CA SER A 2 -0.23 -18.53 15.72
C SER A 2 -1.51 -17.70 15.86
N LEU A 3 -1.48 -16.63 16.66
CA LEU A 3 -2.55 -15.63 16.68
C LEU A 3 -2.39 -14.76 15.43
N ASN A 4 -3.35 -14.86 14.50
CA ASN A 4 -3.39 -13.98 13.34
C ASN A 4 -4.22 -12.75 13.70
N PHE A 5 -3.55 -11.63 13.98
CA PHE A 5 -4.21 -10.34 14.17
C PHE A 5 -4.40 -9.67 12.82
N PRO A 6 -5.57 -9.05 12.56
CA PRO A 6 -5.78 -8.33 11.33
C PRO A 6 -4.81 -7.14 11.23
N VAL A 7 -4.25 -6.93 10.03
CA VAL A 7 -3.28 -5.86 9.75
C VAL A 7 -3.84 -4.93 8.67
N SER A 8 -3.96 -3.63 9.01
CA SER A 8 -4.21 -2.55 8.03
C SER A 8 -2.90 -1.85 7.69
N LEU A 9 -2.57 -1.75 6.40
CA LEU A 9 -1.43 -0.99 5.89
C LEU A 9 -1.92 0.36 5.37
N VAL A 10 -1.50 1.46 6.01
CA VAL A 10 -1.82 2.82 5.58
C VAL A 10 -0.63 3.43 4.86
N ILE A 11 -0.84 3.92 3.65
CA ILE A 11 0.19 4.45 2.75
C ILE A 11 -0.20 5.89 2.36
N PRO A 12 0.39 6.91 3.00
CA PRO A 12 0.27 8.29 2.54
C PRO A 12 0.94 8.42 1.16
N ILE A 13 0.28 9.08 0.22
CA ILE A 13 0.84 9.35 -1.11
C ILE A 13 0.67 10.83 -1.46
N LEU A 14 1.67 11.38 -2.15
CA LEU A 14 1.63 12.71 -2.77
C LEU A 14 2.57 12.74 -3.96
N ASN A 15 2.02 12.71 -5.17
CA ASN A 15 2.76 12.69 -6.42
C ASN A 15 3.80 11.56 -6.52
N GLU A 16 3.32 10.32 -6.40
CA GLU A 16 4.13 9.10 -6.40
C GLU A 16 3.95 8.29 -7.69
N ALA A 17 3.54 8.89 -8.82
CA ALA A 17 3.20 8.16 -10.05
C ALA A 17 4.35 7.28 -10.57
N GLU A 18 5.60 7.67 -10.30
CA GLU A 18 6.80 6.91 -10.68
C GLU A 18 7.04 5.69 -9.76
N SER A 19 6.77 5.80 -8.47
CA SER A 19 7.10 4.77 -7.47
C SER A 19 5.94 3.81 -7.18
N LEU A 20 4.69 4.26 -7.38
CA LEU A 20 3.48 3.51 -7.10
C LEU A 20 3.43 2.15 -7.83
N PRO A 21 3.85 2.02 -9.11
CA PRO A 21 3.88 0.72 -9.78
C PRO A 21 4.81 -0.31 -9.09
N GLU A 22 5.96 0.12 -8.58
CA GLU A 22 6.91 -0.75 -7.86
C GLU A 22 6.32 -1.18 -6.52
N LEU A 23 5.74 -0.23 -5.77
CA LEU A 23 5.05 -0.51 -4.52
C LEU A 23 3.94 -1.55 -4.71
N LEU A 24 3.10 -1.41 -5.74
CA LEU A 24 2.02 -2.35 -6.03
C LEU A 24 2.54 -3.75 -6.37
N GLN A 25 3.70 -3.86 -7.03
CA GLN A 25 4.36 -5.15 -7.26
C GLN A 25 4.88 -5.76 -5.96
N ALA A 26 5.53 -4.96 -5.11
CA ALA A 26 6.06 -5.40 -3.83
C ALA A 26 4.93 -5.93 -2.90
N LEU A 27 3.81 -5.20 -2.81
CA LEU A 27 2.64 -5.61 -2.03
C LEU A 27 2.06 -6.95 -2.52
N LYS A 28 1.99 -7.14 -3.85
CA LYS A 28 1.53 -8.41 -4.44
C LYS A 28 2.45 -9.58 -4.12
N ALA A 29 3.76 -9.33 -3.98
CA ALA A 29 4.79 -10.34 -3.74
C ALA A 29 4.95 -10.74 -2.26
N GLN A 30 4.28 -10.06 -1.32
CA GLN A 30 4.36 -10.41 0.09
C GLN A 30 3.82 -11.83 0.37
N SER A 31 4.55 -12.60 1.16
CA SER A 31 4.14 -13.92 1.63
C SER A 31 3.00 -13.88 2.65
N HIS A 32 2.86 -12.75 3.36
CA HIS A 32 1.73 -12.42 4.22
C HIS A 32 1.21 -11.04 3.83
N ARG A 33 -0.01 -10.99 3.29
CA ARG A 33 -0.64 -9.75 2.84
C ARG A 33 -1.39 -9.10 4.00
N PRO A 34 -1.41 -7.76 4.09
CA PRO A 34 -2.36 -7.04 4.93
C PRO A 34 -3.79 -7.45 4.59
N ASP A 35 -4.67 -7.43 5.58
CA ASP A 35 -6.11 -7.65 5.38
C ASP A 35 -6.78 -6.43 4.74
N GLU A 36 -6.17 -5.25 4.90
CA GLU A 36 -6.63 -3.98 4.35
C GLU A 36 -5.42 -3.12 3.93
N ILE A 37 -5.55 -2.42 2.80
CA ILE A 37 -4.56 -1.44 2.34
C ILE A 37 -5.31 -0.13 2.06
N ILE A 38 -4.87 0.95 2.68
CA ILE A 38 -5.46 2.28 2.57
C ILE A 38 -4.43 3.23 1.97
N PHE A 39 -4.70 3.74 0.78
CA PHE A 39 -3.94 4.85 0.20
C PHE A 39 -4.56 6.16 0.64
N SER A 40 -3.80 6.97 1.38
CA SER A 40 -4.21 8.29 1.83
C SER A 40 -3.58 9.34 0.93
N ASP A 41 -4.26 9.69 -0.16
CA ASP A 41 -3.79 10.74 -1.08
C ASP A 41 -3.89 12.13 -0.46
N ALA A 42 -2.76 12.84 -0.43
CA ALA A 42 -2.64 14.19 0.10
C ALA A 42 -2.87 15.28 -0.97
N GLY A 43 -3.46 14.93 -2.12
CA GLY A 43 -3.82 15.84 -3.20
C GLY A 43 -2.86 15.76 -4.39
N SER A 44 -2.60 14.56 -4.85
CA SER A 44 -1.72 14.31 -6.00
C SER A 44 -2.29 14.91 -7.30
N ILE A 45 -1.39 15.38 -8.17
CA ILE A 45 -1.72 16.02 -9.46
C ILE A 45 -0.97 15.41 -10.64
N ASP A 46 -0.18 14.36 -10.40
CA ASP A 46 0.68 13.71 -11.37
C ASP A 46 0.08 12.43 -11.99
N GLY A 47 -1.11 12.03 -11.54
CA GLY A 47 -1.78 10.80 -11.98
C GLY A 47 -1.46 9.56 -11.14
N SER A 48 -0.95 9.74 -9.92
CA SER A 48 -0.90 8.72 -8.86
C SER A 48 -2.26 8.09 -8.56
#